data_AF-A0A4U7EZK8-F1
#
_entry.id   AF-A0A4U7EZK8-F1
#
_cell.length_a   1.000
_cell.length_b   1.000
_cell.length_c   1.000
_cell.angle_alpha   90.00
_cell.angle_beta   90.00
_cell.angle_gamma   90.00
#
_symmetry.space_group_name_H-M   'P 1'
#
loop_
_entity.id
_entity.type
_entity.pdbx_description
1 polymer ?
#
loop_
_entity_poly.entity_id
_entity_poly.type
_entity_poly.pdbx_seq_one_letter_code
_entity_poly.pdbx_strand_id
1 'polypeptide(L)'
;CTVGGTDAADAVADLVGALGREDVRHVACDGIAPAWFNVLDLRRLHEVLDAPVYSVSYEPSPGLEPALREAFDGDALAARLATYRSLPPRVRVETPDSDGADGSSPLFVRAVGLDTDAAAAAARGLVGEGFRRPEPLRVAGIAASAHREAIEADGTADVDGPVDADETAEAVDPDGPQ
;
A
#
# COMPACT_ATOMS: atom_id res chain seq x y z
N CYS A 1 -10.57 -0.83 -4.01
CA CYS A 1 -9.93 0.45 -4.34
C CYS A 1 -9.61 0.46 -5.82
N THR A 2 -9.60 1.64 -6.42
CA THR A 2 -9.30 1.85 -7.84
C THR A 2 -7.81 1.67 -8.12
N VAL A 3 -7.47 1.01 -9.24
CA VAL A 3 -6.08 0.90 -9.72
C VAL A 3 -5.59 2.29 -10.14
N GLY A 4 -4.44 2.73 -9.63
CA GLY A 4 -3.98 4.10 -9.86
C GLY A 4 -4.82 5.17 -9.18
N GLY A 5 -5.71 4.79 -8.25
CA GLY A 5 -6.49 5.71 -7.44
C GLY A 5 -5.71 6.30 -6.25
N THR A 6 -6.44 6.97 -5.37
CA THR A 6 -5.98 7.49 -4.06
C THR A 6 -6.93 7.10 -2.93
N ASP A 7 -7.80 6.13 -3.17
CA ASP A 7 -8.88 5.65 -2.30
C ASP A 7 -8.50 4.39 -1.48
N ALA A 8 -7.23 3.96 -1.49
CA ALA A 8 -6.83 2.73 -0.80
C ALA A 8 -7.10 2.79 0.72
N ALA A 9 -6.91 3.95 1.36
CA ALA A 9 -7.21 4.12 2.78
C ALA A 9 -8.72 4.00 3.04
N ASP A 10 -9.56 4.59 2.19
CA ASP A 10 -11.02 4.48 2.31
C ASP A 10 -11.49 3.04 2.14
N ALA A 11 -10.99 2.35 1.11
CA ALA A 11 -11.35 0.96 0.87
C ALA A 11 -10.94 0.02 2.03
N VAL A 12 -9.81 0.29 2.69
CA VAL A 12 -9.40 -0.46 3.89
C VAL A 12 -10.33 -0.14 5.06
N ALA A 13 -10.68 1.13 5.26
CA ALA A 13 -11.59 1.54 6.32
C ALA A 13 -12.98 0.90 6.15
N ASP A 14 -13.51 0.91 4.93
CA ASP A 14 -14.78 0.29 4.58
C ASP A 14 -14.75 -1.23 4.81
N LEU A 15 -13.65 -1.90 4.45
CA LEU A 15 -13.48 -3.33 4.67
C LEU A 15 -13.49 -3.69 6.16
N VAL A 16 -12.78 -2.91 6.99
CA VAL A 16 -12.75 -3.11 8.45
C VAL A 16 -14.11 -2.80 9.08
N GLY A 17 -14.78 -1.73 8.63
CA GLY A 17 -16.14 -1.40 9.06
C GLY A 17 -17.14 -2.51 8.74
N ALA A 18 -17.06 -3.08 7.54
CA ALA A 18 -17.92 -4.18 7.10
C ALA A 18 -17.68 -5.49 7.89
N LEU A 19 -16.46 -5.72 8.37
CA LEU A 19 -16.16 -6.86 9.26
C LEU A 19 -16.92 -6.76 10.60
N GLY A 20 -17.22 -5.55 11.09
CA GLY A 20 -18.03 -5.33 12.29
C GLY A 20 -17.43 -5.92 13.58
N ARG A 21 -16.09 -5.94 13.68
CA ARG A 21 -15.36 -6.56 14.81
C ARG A 21 -14.76 -5.53 15.74
N GLU A 22 -15.41 -5.33 16.88
CA GLU A 22 -14.96 -4.39 17.93
C GLU A 22 -13.70 -4.86 18.68
N ASP A 23 -13.31 -6.13 18.54
CA ASP A 23 -12.15 -6.73 19.22
C ASP A 23 -10.85 -6.67 18.40
N VAL A 24 -10.84 -5.97 17.26
CA VAL A 24 -9.64 -5.75 16.47
C VAL A 24 -8.68 -4.82 17.24
N ARG A 25 -7.52 -5.36 17.62
CA ARG A 25 -6.52 -4.62 18.42
C ARG A 25 -5.48 -3.86 17.60
N HIS A 26 -5.32 -4.23 16.33
CA HIS A 26 -4.48 -3.54 15.36
C HIS A 26 -4.84 -3.98 13.94
N VAL A 27 -4.52 -3.13 12.95
CA VAL A 27 -4.67 -3.43 11.52
C VAL A 27 -3.30 -3.43 10.86
N ALA A 28 -3.02 -4.51 10.12
CA ALA A 28 -1.78 -4.69 9.37
C ALA A 28 -2.06 -4.59 7.86
N CYS A 29 -1.22 -3.85 7.13
CA CYS A 29 -1.30 -3.74 5.67
C CYS A 29 -0.08 -4.39 4.99
N ASP A 30 -0.30 -5.06 3.86
CA ASP A 30 0.77 -5.64 3.04
C ASP A 30 1.36 -4.58 2.09
N GLY A 31 2.31 -3.80 2.61
CA GLY A 31 2.90 -2.66 1.92
C GLY A 31 2.12 -1.35 2.13
N ILE A 32 2.55 -0.31 1.40
CA ILE A 32 2.00 1.07 1.53
C ILE A 32 1.40 1.61 0.23
N ALA A 33 1.43 0.84 -0.86
CA ALA A 33 0.96 1.29 -2.17
C ALA A 33 0.37 0.11 -2.96
N PRO A 34 -0.76 -0.46 -2.50
CA PRO A 34 -1.51 -1.43 -3.30
C PRO A 34 -2.01 -0.81 -4.62
N ALA A 35 -2.51 -1.65 -5.52
CA ALA A 35 -3.25 -1.25 -6.71
C ALA A 35 -2.56 -0.13 -7.53
N TRP A 36 -1.28 -0.32 -7.86
CA TRP A 36 -0.44 0.61 -8.64
C TRP A 36 -0.39 2.02 -8.03
N PHE A 37 0.49 2.20 -7.04
CA PHE A 37 0.77 3.50 -6.40
C PHE A 37 -0.42 4.20 -5.74
N ASN A 38 -1.43 3.44 -5.29
CA ASN A 38 -2.51 3.95 -4.44
C ASN A 38 -2.01 4.03 -2.99
N VAL A 39 -1.29 5.12 -2.68
CA VAL A 39 -0.51 5.26 -1.43
C VAL A 39 -1.45 5.32 -0.21
N LEU A 40 -1.25 4.40 0.73
CA LEU A 40 -2.00 4.32 1.98
C LEU A 40 -1.59 5.42 2.95
N ASP A 41 -2.53 6.28 3.34
CA ASP A 41 -2.34 7.20 4.46
C ASP A 41 -2.60 6.47 5.79
N LEU A 42 -1.52 6.04 6.45
CA LEU A 42 -1.60 5.32 7.72
C LEU A 42 -2.14 6.19 8.88
N ARG A 43 -1.99 7.52 8.82
CA ARG A 43 -2.54 8.40 9.86
C ARG A 43 -4.04 8.50 9.73
N ARG A 44 -4.51 8.75 8.51
CA ARG A 44 -5.95 8.77 8.21
C ARG A 44 -6.62 7.44 8.57
N LEU A 45 -5.97 6.31 8.25
CA LEU A 45 -6.47 5.00 8.66
C LEU A 45 -6.57 4.85 10.18
N HIS A 46 -5.53 5.25 10.92
CA HIS A 46 -5.55 5.21 12.38
C HIS A 46 -6.69 6.06 12.95
N GLU A 47 -6.90 7.26 12.42
CA GLU A 47 -7.96 8.17 12.84
C GLU A 47 -9.37 7.61 12.57
N VAL A 48 -9.60 7.06 11.37
CA VAL A 48 -10.90 6.53 10.98
C VAL A 48 -11.24 5.23 11.71
N LEU A 49 -10.25 4.37 11.94
CA LEU A 49 -10.44 3.06 12.57
C LEU A 49 -10.42 3.10 14.09
N ASP A 50 -9.94 4.20 14.68
CA ASP A 50 -9.66 4.32 16.13
C ASP A 50 -8.84 3.13 16.67
N ALA A 51 -7.92 2.63 15.84
CA ALA A 51 -7.12 1.44 16.12
C ALA A 51 -5.68 1.64 15.62
N PRO A 52 -4.68 1.03 16.26
CA PRO A 52 -3.30 1.07 15.77
C PRO A 52 -3.17 0.44 14.38
N VAL A 53 -2.42 1.07 13.48
CA VAL A 53 -2.23 0.60 12.09
C VAL A 53 -0.76 0.52 11.76
N TYR A 54 -0.34 -0.54 11.08
CA TYR A 54 1.01 -0.66 10.57
C TYR A 54 1.07 -1.31 9.19
N SER A 55 2.03 -0.89 8.36
CA SER A 55 2.34 -1.54 7.10
C SER A 55 3.57 -2.43 7.24
N VAL A 56 3.56 -3.61 6.63
CA VAL A 56 4.72 -4.51 6.54
C VAL A 56 5.23 -4.54 5.10
N SER A 57 6.54 -4.46 4.93
CA SER A 57 7.20 -4.60 3.63
C SER A 57 8.45 -5.44 3.79
N TYR A 58 8.91 -6.04 2.69
CA TYR A 58 9.83 -7.16 2.81
C TYR A 58 11.18 -6.94 2.14
N GLU A 59 11.28 -6.07 1.13
CA GLU A 59 12.56 -5.82 0.46
C GLU A 59 13.21 -4.52 0.93
N PRO A 60 14.54 -4.46 1.05
CA PRO A 60 15.25 -3.19 1.07
C PRO A 60 14.87 -2.38 -0.18
N SER A 61 14.63 -1.09 -0.01
CA SER A 61 14.22 -0.21 -1.10
C SER A 61 14.74 1.20 -0.86
N PRO A 62 15.13 1.94 -1.91
CA PRO A 62 15.44 3.37 -1.81
C PRO A 62 14.21 4.23 -1.47
N GLY A 63 13.02 3.63 -1.41
CA GLY A 63 11.74 4.31 -1.23
C GLY A 63 10.94 4.39 -2.52
N LEU A 64 9.72 4.91 -2.41
CA LEU A 64 8.75 4.94 -3.50
C LEU A 64 8.87 6.22 -4.34
N GLU A 65 9.55 7.26 -3.85
CA GLU A 65 9.54 8.56 -4.55
C GLU A 65 10.06 8.52 -6.00
N PRO A 66 11.14 7.79 -6.35
CA PRO A 66 11.60 7.74 -7.74
C PRO A 66 10.54 7.15 -8.67
N ALA A 67 9.93 6.02 -8.26
CA ALA A 67 8.88 5.35 -9.03
C ALA A 67 7.61 6.21 -9.14
N LEU A 68 7.26 6.98 -8.10
CA LEU A 68 6.16 7.93 -8.17
C LEU A 68 6.41 9.03 -9.21
N ARG A 69 7.63 9.59 -9.24
CA ARG A 69 8.01 10.64 -10.20
C ARG A 69 8.10 10.14 -11.64
N GLU A 70 8.32 8.84 -11.83
CA GLU A 70 8.30 8.22 -13.16
C GLU A 70 6.86 7.95 -13.64
N ALA A 71 5.95 7.63 -12.72
CA ALA A 71 4.60 7.19 -13.06
C ALA A 71 3.55 8.32 -13.11
N PHE A 72 3.78 9.47 -12.48
CA PHE A 72 2.80 10.55 -12.36
C PHE A 72 3.44 11.93 -12.46
N ASP A 73 2.61 12.91 -12.84
CA ASP A 73 2.96 14.34 -12.88
C ASP A 73 1.89 15.22 -12.21
N GLY A 74 2.18 16.52 -12.08
CA GLY A 74 1.24 17.53 -11.61
C GLY A 74 0.62 17.24 -10.24
N ASP A 75 -0.67 17.51 -10.11
CA ASP A 75 -1.41 17.34 -8.84
C ASP A 75 -1.49 15.86 -8.40
N ALA A 76 -1.55 14.93 -9.37
CA ALA A 76 -1.59 13.49 -9.09
C ALA A 76 -0.29 13.00 -8.45
N LEU A 77 0.86 13.50 -8.90
CA LEU A 77 2.15 13.26 -8.27
C LEU A 77 2.25 13.96 -6.90
N ALA A 78 1.85 15.23 -6.85
CA ALA A 78 1.95 16.04 -5.63
C ALA A 78 1.17 15.42 -4.46
N ALA A 79 -0.06 14.96 -4.71
CA ALA A 79 -0.89 14.29 -3.71
C ALA A 79 -0.22 13.01 -3.17
N ARG A 80 0.29 12.15 -4.06
CA ARG A 80 0.96 10.89 -3.67
C ARG A 80 2.24 11.13 -2.89
N LEU A 81 3.07 12.09 -3.32
CA LEU A 81 4.28 12.45 -2.60
C LEU A 81 3.97 13.06 -1.23
N ALA A 82 2.92 13.87 -1.12
CA ALA A 82 2.49 14.41 0.16
C ALA A 82 2.12 13.29 1.14
N THR A 83 1.28 12.33 0.72
CA THR A 83 0.94 11.16 1.53
C THR A 83 2.17 10.32 1.86
N TYR A 84 3.01 9.99 0.87
CA TYR A 84 4.19 9.16 1.07
C TYR A 84 5.19 9.77 2.04
N ARG A 85 5.42 11.09 1.96
CA ARG A 85 6.34 11.82 2.85
C ARG A 85 5.77 12.01 4.24
N SER A 86 4.45 12.00 4.39
CA SER A 86 3.85 12.03 5.71
C SER A 86 4.20 10.74 6.46
N LEU A 87 4.31 9.59 5.78
CA LEU A 87 4.41 8.28 6.44
C LEU A 87 5.50 8.21 7.53
N PRO A 88 5.20 7.57 8.69
CA PRO A 88 6.17 7.33 9.75
C PRO A 88 7.44 6.63 9.23
N PRO A 89 8.60 6.78 9.90
CA PRO A 89 9.83 6.13 9.50
C PRO A 89 9.67 4.62 9.25
N ARG A 90 10.41 4.11 8.27
CA ARG A 90 10.46 2.68 7.96
C ARG A 90 11.57 2.02 8.77
N VAL A 91 11.20 1.21 9.75
CA VAL A 91 12.14 0.54 10.65
C VAL A 91 12.29 -0.92 10.25
N ARG A 92 13.53 -1.41 10.25
CA ARG A 92 13.83 -2.82 10.02
C ARG A 92 13.45 -3.62 11.27
N VAL A 93 12.77 -4.74 11.08
CA VAL A 93 12.48 -5.69 12.15
C VAL A 93 13.70 -6.58 12.31
N GLU A 94 14.25 -6.63 13.52
CA GLU A 94 15.34 -7.55 13.86
C GLU A 94 14.79 -8.97 14.04
N THR A 95 15.44 -9.96 13.41
CA THR A 95 15.13 -11.38 13.57
C THR A 95 16.39 -12.10 14.06
N PRO A 96 16.29 -13.18 14.87
CA PRO A 96 17.47 -13.92 15.32
C PRO A 96 18.38 -14.39 14.17
N ASP A 97 17.78 -14.65 13.00
CA ASP A 97 18.47 -15.08 11.78
C ASP A 97 18.74 -13.94 10.78
N SER A 98 18.70 -12.67 11.24
CA SER A 98 18.93 -11.51 10.38
C SER A 98 20.39 -11.32 9.95
N ASP A 99 21.30 -12.11 10.52
CA ASP A 99 22.76 -12.06 10.29
C ASP A 99 23.24 -12.92 9.10
N GLY A 100 22.31 -13.35 8.23
CA GLY A 100 22.65 -13.77 6.86
C GLY A 100 23.09 -15.22 6.67
N ALA A 101 22.94 -16.08 7.68
CA ALA A 101 23.26 -17.51 7.55
C ALA A 101 22.08 -18.38 7.09
N ASP A 102 20.83 -18.01 7.39
CA ASP A 102 19.65 -18.86 7.15
C ASP A 102 18.61 -18.29 6.16
N GLY A 103 19.00 -17.30 5.35
CA GLY A 103 18.13 -16.81 4.26
C GLY A 103 16.86 -16.06 4.69
N SER A 104 16.73 -15.67 5.97
CA SER A 104 15.60 -14.87 6.43
C SER A 104 15.62 -13.50 5.74
N SER A 105 14.65 -13.29 4.85
CA SER A 105 14.53 -12.04 4.11
C SER A 105 13.97 -10.95 5.03
N PRO A 106 14.44 -9.70 4.94
CA PRO A 106 14.13 -8.71 5.94
C PRO A 106 12.64 -8.35 6.01
N LEU A 107 12.22 -7.88 7.18
CA LEU A 107 10.91 -7.27 7.39
C LEU A 107 11.12 -5.82 7.78
N PHE A 108 10.19 -4.97 7.36
CA PHE A 108 10.20 -3.56 7.71
C PHE A 108 8.80 -3.09 8.01
N VAL A 109 8.68 -2.25 9.03
CA VAL A 109 7.40 -1.73 9.51
C VAL A 109 7.37 -0.21 9.46
N ARG A 110 6.17 0.33 9.23
CA ARG A 110 5.80 1.72 9.54
C ARG A 110 4.54 1.66 10.38
N ALA A 111 4.44 2.41 11.47
CA ALA A 111 3.33 2.30 12.41
C ALA A 111 2.78 3.67 12.83
N VAL A 112 1.46 3.73 13.04
CA VAL A 112 0.73 4.85 13.64
C VAL A 112 -0.18 4.28 14.74
N GLY A 113 -0.25 4.96 15.89
CA GLY A 113 -1.04 4.48 17.04
C GLY A 113 -0.41 3.29 17.79
N LEU A 114 0.76 2.82 17.33
CA LEU A 114 1.58 1.80 18.00
C LEU A 114 3.03 2.25 18.01
N ASP A 115 3.73 1.98 19.11
CA ASP A 115 5.18 2.13 19.14
C ASP A 115 5.84 1.27 18.05
N THR A 116 6.93 1.77 17.45
CA THR A 116 7.50 1.10 16.28
C THR A 116 8.17 -0.23 16.64
N ASP A 117 8.73 -0.36 17.85
CA ASP A 117 9.29 -1.62 18.33
C ASP A 117 8.18 -2.61 18.67
N ALA A 118 7.06 -2.13 19.23
CA ALA A 118 5.87 -2.95 19.44
C ALA A 118 5.26 -3.45 18.11
N ALA A 119 5.22 -2.60 17.08
CA ALA A 119 4.79 -2.99 15.74
C ALA A 119 5.75 -4.01 15.10
N ALA A 120 7.06 -3.82 15.27
CA ALA A 120 8.07 -4.77 14.81
C ALA A 120 7.93 -6.13 15.52
N ALA A 121 7.74 -6.12 16.84
CA ALA A 121 7.52 -7.33 17.63
C ALA A 121 6.21 -8.04 17.25
N ALA A 122 5.13 -7.30 17.01
CA ALA A 122 3.86 -7.85 16.53
C ALA A 122 4.02 -8.48 15.14
N ALA A 123 4.65 -7.77 14.19
CA ALA A 123 4.91 -8.31 12.85
C ALA A 123 5.73 -9.59 12.93
N ARG A 124 6.83 -9.59 13.70
CA ARG A 124 7.70 -10.77 13.89
C ARG A 124 6.98 -11.94 14.54
N GLY A 125 6.24 -11.69 15.63
CA GLY A 125 5.55 -12.73 16.40
C GLY A 125 4.40 -13.39 15.64
N LEU A 126 3.93 -12.76 14.57
CA LEU A 126 2.89 -13.31 13.68
C LEU A 126 3.48 -14.06 12.48
N VAL A 127 4.79 -14.10 12.29
CA VAL A 127 5.42 -14.90 11.23
C VAL A 127 5.46 -16.37 11.67
N GLY A 128 4.79 -17.24 10.92
CA GLY A 128 4.84 -18.68 11.16
C GLY A 128 6.17 -19.31 10.72
N GLU A 129 6.50 -20.47 11.28
CA GLU A 129 7.68 -21.24 10.90
C GLU A 129 7.71 -21.51 9.38
N GLY A 130 8.85 -21.28 8.74
CA GLY A 130 9.04 -21.47 7.29
C GLY A 130 8.38 -20.43 6.40
N PHE A 131 7.69 -19.42 6.97
CA PHE A 131 7.07 -18.34 6.22
C PHE A 131 7.83 -17.02 6.40
N ARG A 132 7.76 -16.18 5.37
CA ARG A 132 8.31 -14.82 5.42
C ARG A 132 7.30 -13.79 5.91
N ARG A 133 6.03 -14.01 5.61
CA ARG A 133 4.95 -13.03 5.82
C ARG A 133 4.26 -13.28 7.14
N PRO A 134 3.88 -12.23 7.90
CA PRO A 134 2.96 -12.38 9.01
C PRO A 134 1.71 -13.13 8.56
N GLU A 135 1.29 -14.12 9.34
CA GLU A 135 0.22 -15.05 8.99
C GLU A 135 -1.10 -14.35 8.59
N PRO A 136 -1.55 -13.28 9.27
CA PRO A 136 -2.74 -12.54 8.83
C PRO A 136 -2.59 -11.93 7.42
N LEU A 137 -1.41 -11.40 7.08
CA LEU A 137 -1.13 -10.83 5.77
C LEU A 137 -1.02 -11.91 4.69
N ARG A 138 -0.46 -13.08 5.03
CA ARG A 138 -0.41 -14.24 4.14
C ARG A 138 -1.81 -14.71 3.77
N VAL A 139 -2.70 -14.87 4.77
CA VAL A 139 -4.09 -15.28 4.56
C VAL A 139 -4.86 -14.23 3.76
N ALA A 140 -4.71 -12.95 4.09
CA ALA A 140 -5.33 -11.86 3.33
C ALA A 140 -4.87 -11.86 1.85
N GLY A 141 -3.58 -12.08 1.59
CA GLY A 141 -3.04 -12.18 0.25
C GLY A 141 -3.62 -13.36 -0.55
N ILE A 142 -3.78 -14.52 0.08
CA ILE A 142 -4.41 -15.70 -0.55
C ILE A 142 -5.88 -15.41 -0.87
N ALA A 143 -6.63 -14.85 0.09
CA ALA A 143 -8.03 -14.51 -0.11
C ALA A 143 -8.21 -13.49 -1.24
N ALA A 144 -7.38 -12.44 -1.28
CA ALA A 144 -7.42 -11.43 -2.33
C ALA A 144 -7.10 -12.01 -3.72
N SER A 145 -6.10 -12.91 -3.81
CA SER A 145 -5.77 -13.58 -5.08
C SER A 145 -6.88 -14.51 -5.56
N ALA A 146 -7.43 -15.33 -4.68
CA ALA A 146 -8.55 -16.21 -5.03
C ALA A 146 -9.78 -15.42 -5.48
N HIS A 147 -10.06 -14.28 -4.83
CA HIS A 147 -11.17 -13.41 -5.22
C HIS A 147 -10.96 -12.78 -6.61
N ARG A 148 -9.74 -12.31 -6.91
CA ARG A 148 -9.40 -11.80 -8.25
C ARG A 148 -9.58 -12.87 -9.32
N GLU A 149 -9.06 -14.07 -9.10
CA GLU A 149 -9.21 -15.19 -10.04
C GLU A 149 -10.69 -15.55 -10.28
N ALA A 150 -11.51 -15.49 -9.23
CA ALA A 150 -12.95 -15.75 -9.35
C ALA A 150 -13.68 -14.67 -10.18
N ILE A 151 -13.37 -13.38 -9.98
CA ILE A 151 -13.96 -12.28 -10.76
C ILE A 151 -13.56 -12.39 -12.24
N GLU A 152 -12.30 -12.71 -12.52
CA GLU A 152 -11.80 -12.92 -13.88
C GLU A 152 -12.49 -14.11 -14.57
N ALA A 153 -12.74 -15.20 -13.83
CA ALA A 153 -13.45 -16.37 -14.34
C ALA A 153 -14.96 -16.13 -14.57
N ASP A 154 -15.60 -15.30 -13.75
CA ASP A 154 -17.04 -14.98 -13.83
C ASP A 154 -17.35 -13.95 -14.94
N GLY A 155 -16.34 -13.47 -15.68
CA GLY A 155 -16.54 -12.58 -16.84
C GLY A 155 -17.11 -11.21 -16.49
N THR A 156 -17.08 -10.81 -15.22
CA THR A 156 -17.33 -9.41 -14.80
C THR A 156 -16.06 -8.58 -14.95
N ALA A 157 -15.48 -8.63 -16.16
CA ALA A 157 -14.46 -7.69 -16.57
C ALA A 157 -15.17 -6.42 -17.04
N ASP A 158 -15.39 -5.47 -16.12
CA ASP A 158 -15.74 -4.10 -16.49
C ASP A 158 -14.64 -3.12 -16.08
N VAL A 159 -14.00 -2.60 -17.13
CA VAL A 159 -13.43 -1.25 -17.29
C VAL A 159 -12.25 -0.83 -16.40
N ASP A 160 -11.06 -1.38 -16.66
CA ASP A 160 -9.79 -0.64 -16.49
C ASP A 160 -9.00 -0.75 -17.80
N GLY A 161 -9.47 -0.02 -18.81
CA GLY A 161 -8.69 0.22 -20.03
C GLY A 161 -7.57 1.22 -19.75
N PRO A 162 -6.46 1.19 -20.51
CA PRO A 162 -5.42 2.20 -20.37
C PRO A 162 -6.03 3.58 -20.67
N VAL A 163 -5.85 4.53 -19.75
CA VAL A 163 -6.04 5.95 -20.05
C VAL A 163 -4.95 6.34 -21.05
N ASP A 164 -5.30 6.32 -22.32
CA ASP A 164 -4.49 6.89 -23.40
C ASP A 164 -4.23 8.37 -23.07
N ALA A 165 -2.97 8.67 -22.79
CA ALA A 165 -2.48 10.04 -22.76
C ALA A 165 -2.19 10.45 -24.21
N ASP A 166 -3.21 10.95 -24.93
CA ASP A 166 -2.99 11.88 -26.03
C ASP A 166 -4.24 12.73 -26.28
N GLU A 167 -4.18 14.00 -25.90
CA GLU A 167 -4.91 15.03 -26.63
C GLU A 167 -3.93 16.17 -26.89
N THR A 168 -3.34 16.11 -28.07
CA THR A 168 -2.56 17.14 -28.72
C THR A 168 -3.38 18.43 -28.82
N ALA A 169 -2.97 19.46 -28.08
CA ALA A 169 -3.45 20.82 -28.32
C ALA A 169 -2.78 21.37 -29.58
N GLU A 170 -3.51 21.32 -30.69
CA GLU A 170 -3.23 21.98 -31.96
C GLU A 170 -3.12 23.50 -31.72
N ALA A 171 -1.91 24.04 -31.85
CA ALA A 171 -1.66 25.47 -31.83
C ALA A 171 -2.16 26.07 -33.15
N VAL A 172 -3.35 26.66 -33.13
CA VAL A 172 -3.81 27.57 -34.16
C VAL A 172 -3.05 28.88 -34.00
N ASP A 173 -2.18 29.17 -34.97
CA ASP A 173 -1.54 30.45 -35.25
C ASP A 173 -2.57 31.43 -35.82
N PRO A 174 -2.78 32.61 -35.21
CA PRO A 174 -3.47 33.69 -35.86
C PRO A 174 -2.67 35.00 -35.69
N ASP A 175 -1.58 35.20 -36.43
CA ASP A 175 -1.43 36.41 -37.25
C ASP A 175 -0.04 36.55 -37.89
N GLY A 176 -0.05 36.54 -39.22
CA GLY A 176 0.91 37.28 -40.05
C GLY A 176 0.60 37.10 -41.55
N PRO A 177 0.85 38.07 -42.45
CA PRO A 177 1.21 39.47 -42.26
C PRO A 177 0.21 40.48 -42.90
N GLN A 178 0.19 41.70 -42.36
CA GLN A 178 -0.02 42.96 -43.10
C GLN A 178 1.01 43.97 -42.58
#